data_AF-A0A139XG67-F1
#
_entry.id   AF-A0A139XG67-F1
#
_cell.length_a   1.000
_cell.length_b   1.000
_cell.length_c   1.000
_cell.angle_alpha   90.00
_cell.angle_beta   90.00
_cell.angle_gamma   90.00
#
_symmetry.space_group_name_H-M   'P 1'
#
loop_
_entity.id
_entity.type
_entity.pdbx_description
1 polymer ?
#
loop_
_entity_poly.entity_id
_entity_poly.type
_entity_poly.pdbx_seq_one_letter_code
_entity_poly.pdbx_strand_id
1 'polypeptide(L)'
;MNRFKPNLKTWLSLTVITFLILVVVFLGLPAPLLILRVPSFAIGGGWLWILRWQNDADGFGIRFNLVPLLITAIVVGTVGLLVKLRSDRLGQSSRNGLV
;
A
#
# COMPACT_ATOMS: atom_id res chain seq x y z
N MET A 1 -9.49 7.79 28.56
CA MET A 1 -8.86 6.72 27.75
C MET A 1 -9.56 6.42 26.41
N ASN A 2 -10.43 7.30 25.87
CA ASN A 2 -11.32 6.98 24.73
C ASN A 2 -10.89 7.49 23.34
N ARG A 3 -9.77 8.24 23.22
CA ARG A 3 -9.32 8.81 21.94
C ARG A 3 -8.42 7.88 21.10
N PHE A 4 -7.86 6.83 21.73
CA PHE A 4 -6.94 5.89 21.06
C PHE A 4 -7.66 4.83 20.21
N LYS A 5 -8.83 4.35 20.66
CA LYS A 5 -9.64 3.35 19.96
C LYS A 5 -10.03 3.78 18.53
N PRO A 6 -10.53 5.00 18.27
CA PRO A 6 -10.88 5.41 16.90
C PRO A 6 -9.66 5.61 15.99
N ASN A 7 -8.54 6.09 16.55
CA ASN A 7 -7.32 6.33 15.79
C ASN A 7 -6.65 5.01 15.38
N LEU A 8 -6.60 4.04 16.28
CA LEU A 8 -6.10 2.69 15.99
C LEU A 8 -6.96 1.99 14.94
N LYS A 9 -8.30 2.05 15.08
CA LYS A 9 -9.22 1.49 14.09
C LYS A 9 -9.04 2.13 12.72
N THR A 10 -8.90 3.45 12.66
CA THR A 10 -8.66 4.18 11.40
C THR A 10 -7.35 3.73 10.76
N TRP A 11 -6.26 3.72 11.52
CA TRP A 11 -4.95 3.29 11.05
C TRP A 11 -4.97 1.85 10.53
N LEU A 12 -5.52 0.93 11.32
CA LEU A 12 -5.61 -0.48 10.94
C LEU A 12 -6.45 -0.66 9.68
N SER A 13 -7.59 0.03 9.58
CA SER A 13 -8.44 0.00 8.39
C SER A 13 -7.69 0.49 7.15
N LEU A 14 -6.95 1.59 7.25
CA LEU A 14 -6.16 2.11 6.14
C LEU A 14 -5.07 1.12 5.73
N THR A 15 -4.31 0.60 6.69
CA THR A 15 -3.26 -0.39 6.42
C THR A 15 -3.82 -1.64 5.74
N VAL A 16 -4.93 -2.21 6.23
CA VAL A 16 -5.55 -3.40 5.65
C VAL A 16 -6.07 -3.13 4.24
N ILE A 17 -6.79 -2.01 4.04
CA ILE A 17 -7.30 -1.65 2.71
C ILE A 17 -6.15 -1.45 1.72
N THR A 18 -5.10 -0.71 2.10
CA THR A 18 -3.93 -0.51 1.24
C THR A 18 -3.25 -1.83 0.92
N PHE A 19 -3.07 -2.72 1.89
CA PHE A 19 -2.47 -4.03 1.66
C PHE A 19 -3.26 -4.86 0.66
N LEU A 20 -4.60 -4.94 0.83
CA LEU A 20 -5.47 -5.66 -0.09
C LEU A 20 -5.45 -5.07 -1.50
N ILE A 21 -5.46 -3.75 -1.63
CA ILE A 21 -5.33 -3.08 -2.92
C ILE A 21 -4.00 -3.44 -3.59
N LEU A 22 -2.88 -3.39 -2.86
CA LEU A 22 -1.58 -3.77 -3.39
C LEU A 22 -1.56 -5.22 -3.87
N VAL A 23 -2.15 -6.15 -3.11
CA VAL A 23 -2.28 -7.56 -3.54
C VAL A 23 -3.08 -7.66 -4.83
N VAL A 24 -4.24 -7.00 -4.92
CA VAL A 24 -5.08 -7.02 -6.14
C VAL A 24 -4.33 -6.44 -7.34
N VAL A 25 -3.62 -5.32 -7.16
CA VAL A 25 -2.79 -4.71 -8.22
C VAL A 25 -1.75 -5.71 -8.71
N PHE A 26 -1.01 -6.35 -7.80
CA PHE A 26 0.04 -7.29 -8.16
C PHE A 26 -0.50 -8.57 -8.81
N LEU A 27 -1.67 -9.05 -8.40
CA LEU A 27 -2.35 -10.17 -9.07
C LEU A 27 -2.85 -9.78 -10.47
N GLY A 28 -3.19 -8.51 -10.69
CA GLY A 28 -3.63 -7.99 -11.98
C GLY A 28 -2.49 -7.71 -12.97
N LEU A 29 -1.26 -7.53 -12.50
CA LEU A 29 -0.09 -7.21 -13.34
C LEU A 29 0.19 -8.18 -14.51
N PRO A 30 -0.03 -9.51 -14.42
CA PRO A 30 0.28 -10.42 -15.53
C PRO A 30 -0.47 -10.06 -16.82
N ALA A 31 -1.73 -9.64 -16.72
CA ALA A 31 -2.55 -9.33 -17.89
C ALA A 31 -1.96 -8.21 -18.78
N PRO A 32 -1.68 -6.99 -18.27
CA PRO A 32 -1.06 -5.94 -19.07
C PRO A 32 0.38 -6.29 -19.50
N LEU A 33 1.16 -7.00 -18.67
CA LEU A 33 2.52 -7.38 -19.01
C LEU A 33 2.57 -8.37 -20.20
N LEU A 34 1.61 -9.30 -20.27
CA LEU A 34 1.45 -10.20 -21.40
C LEU A 34 0.99 -9.47 -22.68
N ILE A 35 0.00 -8.58 -22.57
CA ILE A 35 -0.49 -7.79 -23.71
C ILE A 35 0.64 -6.98 -24.34
N LEU A 36 1.51 -6.40 -23.52
CA LEU A 36 2.66 -5.60 -23.94
C LEU A 36 3.91 -6.42 -24.25
N ARG A 37 3.86 -7.76 -24.11
CA ARG A 37 5.00 -8.68 -24.31
C ARG A 37 6.26 -8.25 -23.56
N VAL A 38 6.10 -7.81 -22.31
CA VAL A 38 7.21 -7.29 -21.50
C VAL A 38 8.20 -8.45 -21.21
N PRO A 39 9.51 -8.28 -21.45
CA PRO A 39 10.50 -9.31 -21.16
C PRO A 39 10.63 -9.56 -19.65
N SER A 40 11.15 -10.72 -19.26
CA SER A 40 11.41 -11.06 -17.85
C SER A 40 12.18 -9.97 -17.12
N PHE A 41 11.76 -9.64 -15.89
CA PHE A 41 12.43 -8.66 -15.04
C PHE A 41 12.25 -8.96 -13.55
N ALA A 42 13.11 -8.36 -12.73
CA ALA A 42 13.02 -8.41 -11.28
C ALA A 42 13.15 -7.01 -10.68
N ILE A 43 12.34 -6.72 -9.67
CA ILE A 43 12.38 -5.47 -8.89
C ILE A 43 12.77 -5.79 -7.45
N GLY A 44 13.75 -5.04 -6.95
CA GLY A 44 14.33 -5.22 -5.62
C GLY A 44 15.51 -6.19 -5.61
N GLY A 45 16.17 -6.32 -4.45
CA GLY A 45 17.37 -7.12 -4.29
C GLY A 45 17.39 -7.91 -2.97
N GLY A 46 18.10 -9.04 -2.97
CA GLY A 46 18.27 -9.89 -1.79
C GLY A 46 16.95 -10.38 -1.19
N TRP A 47 16.83 -10.29 0.13
CA TRP A 47 15.67 -10.76 0.90
C TRP A 47 14.44 -9.83 0.79
N LEU A 48 14.63 -8.57 0.38
CA LEU A 48 13.57 -7.57 0.16
C LEU A 48 13.19 -7.40 -1.32
N TRP A 49 13.32 -8.47 -2.12
CA TRP A 49 12.80 -8.48 -3.48
C TRP A 49 11.28 -8.22 -3.46
N ILE A 50 10.78 -7.49 -4.46
CA ILE A 50 9.39 -7.02 -4.49
C ILE A 50 8.58 -7.83 -5.50
N LEU A 51 9.07 -7.90 -6.74
CA LEU A 51 8.37 -8.47 -7.87
C LEU A 51 9.34 -9.20 -8.78
N ARG A 52 8.95 -10.36 -9.29
CA ARG A 52 9.64 -11.08 -10.36
C ARG A 52 8.62 -11.47 -11.40
N TRP A 53 8.83 -10.97 -12.61
CA TRP A 53 8.08 -11.29 -13.80
C TRP A 53 8.90 -12.23 -14.67
N GLN A 54 8.29 -13.33 -15.09
CA GLN A 54 8.82 -14.27 -16.05
C GLN A 54 7.97 -14.22 -17.31
N ASN A 55 8.62 -14.05 -18.46
CA ASN A 55 8.04 -14.16 -19.80
C ASN A 55 9.16 -14.54 -20.76
N ASP A 56 9.41 -15.84 -20.85
CA ASP A 56 10.46 -16.45 -21.67
C ASP A 56 9.96 -17.75 -22.32
N ALA A 57 10.87 -18.50 -22.95
CA ALA A 57 10.53 -19.73 -23.66
C ALA A 57 9.98 -20.83 -22.72
N ASP A 58 10.31 -20.79 -21.43
CA ASP A 58 9.84 -21.75 -20.44
C ASP A 58 8.43 -21.41 -19.92
N GLY A 59 7.93 -20.21 -20.22
CA GLY A 59 6.55 -19.79 -19.96
C GLY A 59 6.44 -18.39 -19.37
N PHE A 60 5.29 -18.14 -18.74
CA PHE A 60 5.02 -16.87 -18.06
C PHE A 60 4.62 -17.08 -16.60
N GLY A 61 4.95 -16.11 -15.75
CA GLY A 61 4.62 -16.19 -14.33
C GLY A 61 4.96 -14.93 -13.55
N ILE A 62 4.26 -14.74 -12.42
CA ILE A 62 4.51 -13.63 -11.51
C ILE A 62 4.77 -14.16 -10.09
N ARG A 63 5.78 -13.61 -9.43
CA ARG A 63 6.03 -13.82 -8.01
C ARG A 63 6.21 -12.47 -7.35
N PHE A 64 5.70 -12.31 -6.14
CA PHE A 64 5.91 -11.11 -5.34
C PHE A 64 6.03 -11.45 -3.86
N ASN A 65 6.74 -10.60 -3.12
CA ASN A 65 6.96 -10.79 -1.69
C ASN A 65 5.94 -9.97 -0.90
N LEU A 66 5.24 -10.60 0.05
CA LEU A 66 4.24 -9.94 0.87
C LEU A 66 4.87 -8.96 1.89
N VAL A 67 6.13 -9.16 2.27
CA VAL A 67 6.79 -8.35 3.30
C VAL A 67 6.95 -6.88 2.86
N PRO A 68 7.53 -6.55 1.69
CA PRO A 68 7.57 -5.17 1.19
C PRO A 68 6.18 -4.54 1.00
N LEU A 69 5.18 -5.33 0.59
CA LEU A 69 3.80 -4.86 0.44
C LEU A 69 3.20 -4.46 1.79
N LEU A 70 3.42 -5.28 2.82
CA LEU A 70 2.96 -4.98 4.18
C LEU A 70 3.66 -3.75 4.76
N ILE A 71 4.97 -3.62 4.58
CA ILE A 71 5.74 -2.43 5.00
C ILE A 71 5.17 -1.19 4.33
N THR A 72 4.93 -1.24 3.02
CA THR A 72 4.33 -0.13 2.26
C THR A 72 2.95 0.22 2.80
N ALA A 73 2.11 -0.78 3.07
CA ALA A 73 0.78 -0.57 3.64
C ALA A 73 0.82 0.09 5.03
N ILE A 74 1.77 -0.31 5.90
CA ILE A 74 1.98 0.28 7.22
C ILE A 74 2.41 1.75 7.10
N VAL A 75 3.31 2.07 6.17
CA VAL A 75 3.74 3.45 5.91
C VAL A 75 2.55 4.29 5.45
N VAL A 76 1.75 3.81 4.51
CA VAL A 76 0.55 4.49 4.02
C VAL A 76 -0.48 4.68 5.13
N GLY A 77 -0.76 3.64 5.93
CA GLY A 77 -1.68 3.73 7.07
C GLY A 77 -1.23 4.77 8.09
N THR A 78 0.07 4.84 8.37
CA THR A 78 0.67 5.83 9.28
C THR A 78 0.57 7.24 8.73
N VAL A 79 0.98 7.46 7.47
CA VAL A 79 0.88 8.77 6.81
C VAL A 79 -0.57 9.24 6.72
N GLY A 80 -1.49 8.35 6.34
CA GLY A 80 -2.92 8.66 6.26
C GLY A 80 -3.50 9.06 7.62
N LEU A 81 -3.10 8.40 8.71
CA LEU A 81 -3.49 8.80 10.06
C LEU A 81 -2.93 10.19 10.41
N LEU A 82 -1.66 10.47 10.11
CA LEU A 82 -1.04 11.76 10.42
C LEU A 82 -1.73 12.92 9.68
N VAL A 83 -2.08 12.71 8.40
CA VAL A 83 -2.84 13.69 7.61
C VAL A 83 -4.21 13.96 8.25
N LYS A 84 -4.95 12.91 8.62
CA LYS A 84 -6.25 13.05 9.29
C LYS A 84 -6.15 13.85 10.59
N LEU A 85 -5.17 13.51 11.45
CA LEU A 85 -4.96 14.19 12.73
C LEU A 85 -4.56 15.66 12.57
N ARG A 86 -3.88 16.02 11.47
CA ARG A 86 -3.57 17.42 11.15
C ARG A 86 -4.83 18.17 10.71
N SER A 87 -5.63 17.58 9.82
CA SER A 87 -6.87 18.19 9.33
C SER A 87 -7.89 18.43 10.45
N ASP A 88 -8.07 17.46 11.35
CA ASP A 88 -8.99 17.58 12.49
C ASP A 88 -8.60 18.77 13.41
N ARG A 89 -7.30 18.97 13.63
CA ARG A 89 -6.80 20.10 14.44
C ARG A 89 -7.03 21.46 13.78
N LEU A 90 -6.79 21.57 12.47
CA LEU A 90 -7.01 22.81 11.73
C LEU A 90 -8.51 23.19 11.70
N GLY A 91 -9.39 22.21 11.47
CA GLY A 91 -10.84 22.43 11.48
C GLY A 91 -11.37 22.92 12.84
N GLN A 92 -10.77 22.46 13.94
CA GLN A 92 -11.13 22.89 15.29
C GLN A 92 -10.65 24.31 15.61
N SER A 93 -9.45 24.69 15.15
CA SER A 93 -8.93 26.06 15.29
C SER A 93 -9.81 27.09 14.57
N SER A 94 -10.28 26.78 13.35
CA SER A 94 -11.16 27.66 12.60
C SER A 94 -12.54 27.85 13.24
N ARG A 95 -13.06 26.83 13.94
CA ARG A 95 -14.34 26.93 14.66
C ARG A 95 -14.24 27.73 15.95
N ASN A 96 -13.11 27.68 16.64
CA ASN A 96 -12.93 28.35 17.93
C ASN A 96 -12.53 29.83 17.80
N GLY A 97 -12.04 30.28 16.64
CA GLY A 97 -11.69 31.68 16.38
C GLY A 97 -12.83 32.57 15.86
N LEU A 98 -14.06 32.05 15.83
CA LEU A 98 -15.27 32.77 15.40
C LEU A 98 -16.20 33.12 16.59
N VAL A 99 -15.66 33.11 17.82
CA VAL A 99 -16.35 33.53 19.05
C VAL A 99 -15.65 34.75 19.64
#